data_AF-X1LUD6-F1
#
_entry.id   AF-X1LUD6-F1
#
_cell.length_a   1.000
_cell.length_b   1.000
_cell.length_c   1.000
_cell.angle_alpha   90.00
_cell.angle_beta   90.00
_cell.angle_gamma   90.00
#
_symmetry.space_group_name_H-M   'P 1'
#
loop_
_entity.id
_entity.type
_entity.pdbx_description
1 polymer ?
#
loop_
_entity_poly.entity_id
_entity_poly.type
_entity_poly.pdbx_seq_one_letter_code
_entity_poly.pdbx_strand_id
1 'polypeptide(L)'
;MHFVTTLEPLLMGNNGYVSWGVAAPEYGVFTFQGLQSGRIYNVDIYYSDVPDDLINFDGGAGASATSPDSFTAPENLLLIDIAIVTGGTDTKKLQILRNNQPTGDFIRHTTHLTSVALRSPIRLGFVRGTEVRAIQKA
;
A
#
# COMPACT_ATOMS: atom_id res chain seq x y z
N MET A 1 21.51 -8.75 -50.76
CA MET A 1 22.36 -9.09 -49.60
C MET A 1 22.28 -7.91 -48.65
N HIS A 2 21.60 -8.06 -47.51
CA HIS A 2 21.57 -7.05 -46.46
C HIS A 2 21.85 -7.80 -45.14
N PHE A 3 23.04 -7.61 -44.60
CA PHE A 3 23.44 -8.13 -43.30
C PHE A 3 23.01 -7.11 -42.24
N VAL A 4 22.27 -7.56 -41.22
CA VAL A 4 21.94 -6.76 -40.03
C VAL A 4 22.95 -7.11 -38.94
N THR A 5 23.65 -6.11 -38.40
CA THR A 5 24.90 -6.24 -37.61
C THR A 5 24.75 -5.81 -36.14
N THR A 6 23.65 -6.13 -35.46
CA THR A 6 23.54 -5.89 -34.02
C THR A 6 22.84 -7.05 -33.33
N LEU A 7 23.59 -7.72 -32.45
CA LEU A 7 23.17 -8.85 -31.62
C LEU A 7 22.25 -8.35 -30.48
N GLU A 8 20.95 -8.46 -30.67
CA GLU A 8 19.97 -8.49 -29.57
C GLU A 8 19.75 -9.96 -29.18
N PRO A 9 19.63 -10.30 -27.88
CA PRO A 9 19.57 -11.69 -27.43
C PRO A 9 18.34 -12.42 -27.98
N LEU A 10 18.62 -13.45 -28.78
CA LEU A 10 17.73 -14.55 -29.13
C LEU A 10 17.27 -15.27 -27.86
N LEU A 11 16.02 -15.09 -27.48
CA LEU A 11 15.19 -16.16 -26.90
C LEU A 11 13.71 -15.85 -27.14
N MET A 12 13.24 -16.37 -28.28
CA MET A 12 11.86 -16.32 -28.73
C MET A 12 10.99 -17.24 -27.85
N GLY A 13 10.13 -16.64 -27.01
CA GLY A 13 8.90 -17.27 -26.56
C GLY A 13 7.77 -16.96 -27.55
N ASN A 14 6.99 -17.97 -27.93
CA ASN A 14 6.00 -17.97 -29.02
C ASN A 14 4.80 -17.00 -28.88
N ASN A 15 4.92 -15.91 -28.13
CA ASN A 15 3.87 -14.89 -28.04
C ASN A 15 4.35 -13.46 -27.81
N GLY A 16 5.64 -13.10 -27.98
CA GLY A 16 6.08 -11.69 -28.11
C GLY A 16 5.78 -10.71 -26.96
N TYR A 17 5.06 -11.13 -25.92
CA TYR A 17 4.80 -10.33 -24.73
C TYR A 17 5.96 -10.50 -23.78
N VAL A 18 6.78 -9.45 -23.67
CA VAL A 18 7.52 -9.20 -22.43
C VAL A 18 6.45 -8.99 -21.37
N SER A 19 6.26 -9.97 -20.49
CA SER A 19 5.52 -9.76 -19.25
C SER A 19 6.38 -8.87 -18.36
N TRP A 20 6.35 -7.57 -18.62
CA TRP A 20 6.66 -6.60 -17.57
C TRP A 20 5.79 -6.98 -16.38
N GLY A 21 6.37 -7.13 -15.18
CA GLY A 21 5.58 -7.43 -13.99
C GLY A 21 4.39 -6.48 -13.96
N VAL A 22 3.19 -7.02 -14.17
CA VAL A 22 1.98 -6.22 -14.10
C VAL A 22 1.76 -6.03 -12.62
N ALA A 23 1.83 -4.79 -12.14
CA ALA A 23 1.48 -4.45 -10.77
C ALA A 23 0.15 -5.13 -10.43
N ALA A 24 0.16 -6.01 -9.44
CA ALA A 24 -0.98 -6.82 -9.07
C ALA A 24 -1.67 -6.12 -7.90
N PRO A 25 -2.77 -5.39 -8.13
CA PRO A 25 -3.39 -4.64 -7.07
C PRO A 25 -3.98 -5.58 -6.02
N GLU A 26 -3.85 -5.19 -4.77
CA GLU A 26 -4.32 -5.92 -3.61
C GLU A 26 -5.24 -5.05 -2.76
N TYR A 27 -5.95 -5.72 -1.86
CA TYR A 27 -6.77 -5.07 -0.86
C TYR A 27 -6.18 -5.25 0.53
N GLY A 28 -6.59 -4.39 1.45
CA GLY A 28 -6.22 -4.48 2.83
C GLY A 28 -7.06 -3.59 3.72
N VAL A 29 -6.70 -3.55 5.00
CA VAL A 29 -7.32 -2.71 6.01
C VAL A 29 -6.25 -2.03 6.84
N PHE A 30 -6.46 -0.73 7.07
CA PHE A 30 -5.80 0.00 8.14
C PHE A 30 -6.76 0.07 9.34
N THR A 31 -6.29 -0.40 10.49
CA THR A 31 -7.09 -0.40 11.73
C THR A 31 -6.56 0.64 12.68
N PHE A 32 -7.42 1.61 13.01
CA PHE A 32 -7.13 2.64 13.99
C PHE A 32 -8.00 2.49 15.23
N GLN A 33 -7.48 2.93 16.36
CA GLN A 33 -8.21 3.11 17.60
C GLN A 33 -8.33 4.60 17.93
N GLY A 34 -9.56 5.07 18.16
CA GLY A 34 -9.83 6.39 18.71
C GLY A 34 -9.35 6.49 20.15
N LEU A 35 -8.53 7.49 20.46
CA LEU A 35 -7.95 7.67 21.78
C LEU A 35 -8.92 8.29 22.78
N GLN A 36 -9.94 9.01 22.30
CA GLN A 36 -10.98 9.57 23.15
C GLN A 36 -12.17 8.61 23.26
N SER A 37 -12.62 8.05 22.14
CA SER A 37 -13.82 7.21 22.10
C SER A 37 -13.57 5.73 22.36
N GLY A 38 -12.34 5.24 22.17
CA GLY A 38 -12.02 3.81 22.12
C GLY A 38 -12.57 3.10 20.87
N ARG A 39 -13.21 3.83 19.95
CA ARG A 39 -13.81 3.25 18.73
C ARG A 39 -12.74 2.70 17.80
N ILE A 40 -13.03 1.55 17.19
CA ILE A 40 -12.22 1.01 16.10
C ILE A 40 -12.70 1.58 14.77
N TYR A 41 -11.74 2.08 13.99
CA TYR A 41 -11.92 2.53 12.63
C TYR A 41 -11.16 1.58 11.72
N ASN A 42 -11.88 0.72 11.03
CA ASN A 42 -11.33 -0.08 9.94
C ASN A 42 -11.53 0.70 8.65
N VAL A 43 -10.44 1.01 7.96
CA VAL A 43 -10.47 1.72 6.68
C VAL A 43 -9.91 0.78 5.63
N ASP A 44 -10.76 0.32 4.73
CA ASP A 44 -10.34 -0.52 3.61
C ASP A 44 -9.39 0.29 2.70
N ILE A 45 -8.41 -0.40 2.14
CA ILE A 45 -7.42 0.18 1.24
C ILE A 45 -7.32 -0.59 -0.07
N TYR A 46 -6.97 0.16 -1.12
CA TYR A 46 -6.54 -0.37 -2.40
C TYR A 46 -5.04 -0.08 -2.55
N TYR A 47 -4.30 -1.16 -2.73
CA TYR A 47 -2.85 -1.19 -2.84
C TYR A 47 -2.51 -1.49 -4.30
N SER A 48 -2.06 -0.48 -5.06
CA SER A 48 -1.84 -0.62 -6.51
C SER A 48 -0.64 -1.49 -6.88
N ASP A 49 0.25 -1.76 -5.92
CA ASP A 49 1.57 -2.37 -6.12
C ASP A 49 2.47 -1.56 -7.07
N VAL A 50 2.32 -0.24 -7.10
CA VAL A 50 3.12 0.66 -7.93
C VAL A 50 4.12 1.41 -7.05
N PRO A 51 5.45 1.33 -7.31
CA PRO A 51 6.44 2.06 -6.54
C PRO A 51 6.20 3.57 -6.56
N ASP A 52 6.37 4.19 -5.39
CA ASP A 52 6.18 5.62 -5.11
C ASP A 52 4.74 6.14 -5.30
N ASP A 53 3.78 5.26 -5.55
CA ASP A 53 2.36 5.60 -5.61
C ASP A 53 1.71 5.61 -4.22
N LEU A 54 0.66 6.41 -4.06
CA LEU A 54 -0.09 6.49 -2.81
C LEU A 54 -1.09 5.35 -2.68
N ILE A 55 -1.36 4.94 -1.45
CA ILE A 55 -2.46 4.04 -1.14
C ILE A 55 -3.78 4.80 -1.24
N ASN A 56 -4.78 4.19 -1.88
CA ASN A 56 -6.14 4.70 -1.87
C ASN A 56 -6.91 4.12 -0.67
N PHE A 57 -7.60 4.98 0.06
CA PHE A 57 -8.45 4.66 1.21
C PHE A 57 -9.92 4.70 0.80
N ASP A 58 -10.73 3.84 1.41
CA ASP A 58 -12.18 3.84 1.16
C ASP A 58 -12.84 5.17 1.58
N GLY A 59 -13.58 5.76 0.64
CA GLY A 59 -14.41 6.95 0.84
C GLY A 59 -15.88 6.65 1.19
N GLY A 60 -16.27 5.37 1.27
CA GLY A 60 -17.59 4.90 1.71
C GLY A 60 -18.29 3.87 0.81
N ALA A 61 -17.64 3.42 -0.27
CA ALA A 61 -18.22 2.47 -1.23
C ALA A 61 -17.29 1.27 -1.53
N GLY A 62 -16.23 1.12 -0.75
CA GLY A 62 -15.11 0.23 -1.03
C GLY A 62 -13.89 0.98 -1.57
N ALA A 63 -12.71 0.50 -1.19
CA ALA A 63 -11.47 1.02 -1.73
C ALA A 63 -11.28 0.63 -3.20
N SER A 64 -10.75 1.54 -3.99
CA SER A 64 -10.51 1.37 -5.43
C SER A 64 -9.41 2.30 -5.89
N ALA A 65 -8.92 2.12 -7.12
CA ALA A 65 -7.92 3.00 -7.73
C ALA A 65 -8.36 4.47 -7.86
N THR A 66 -9.67 4.74 -7.77
CA THR A 66 -10.22 6.10 -7.82
C THR A 66 -10.64 6.65 -6.46
N SER A 67 -10.46 5.86 -5.39
CA SER A 67 -10.79 6.31 -4.04
C SER A 67 -9.76 7.34 -3.54
N PRO A 68 -10.10 8.17 -2.55
CA PRO A 68 -9.19 9.17 -2.01
C PRO A 68 -7.84 8.58 -1.60
N ASP A 69 -6.76 9.35 -1.73
CA ASP A 69 -5.41 8.92 -1.33
C ASP A 69 -5.08 9.18 0.15
N SER A 70 -6.11 9.56 0.92
CA SER A 70 -5.98 9.93 2.32
C SER A 70 -7.21 9.55 3.13
N PHE A 71 -6.99 9.36 4.43
CA PHE A 71 -8.03 9.23 5.44
C PHE A 71 -7.85 10.31 6.51
N THR A 72 -8.85 11.17 6.68
CA THR A 72 -8.79 12.25 7.69
C THR A 72 -9.18 11.74 9.06
N ALA A 73 -8.27 11.86 10.02
CA ALA A 73 -8.50 11.45 11.41
C ALA A 73 -9.66 12.24 12.05
N PRO A 74 -10.81 11.60 12.39
CA PRO A 74 -11.97 12.31 12.94
C PRO A 74 -11.78 12.73 14.41
N GLU A 75 -10.90 12.05 15.12
CA GLU A 75 -10.43 12.30 16.48
C GLU A 75 -8.92 11.98 16.58
N ASN A 76 -8.31 11.99 17.77
CA ASN A 76 -6.93 11.51 17.88
C ASN A 76 -6.91 9.99 17.72
N LEU A 77 -6.08 9.49 16.83
CA LEU A 77 -6.03 8.07 16.49
C LEU A 77 -4.68 7.46 16.82
N LEU A 78 -4.70 6.16 17.09
CA LEU A 78 -3.55 5.28 17.04
C LEU A 78 -3.75 4.26 15.93
N LEU A 79 -2.87 4.23 14.93
CA LEU A 79 -2.79 3.11 14.01
C LEU A 79 -2.21 1.93 14.78
N ILE A 80 -3.01 0.88 14.90
CA ILE A 80 -2.69 -0.31 15.68
C ILE A 80 -2.33 -1.50 14.81
N ASP A 81 -2.83 -1.53 13.57
CA ASP A 81 -2.67 -2.68 12.70
C ASP A 81 -2.85 -2.32 11.21
N ILE A 82 -2.16 -3.08 10.35
CA ILE A 82 -2.32 -3.09 8.90
C ILE A 82 -2.40 -4.55 8.46
N ALA A 83 -3.41 -4.89 7.66
CA ALA A 83 -3.62 -6.22 7.09
C ALA A 83 -3.72 -6.12 5.57
N ILE A 84 -2.84 -6.78 4.81
CA ILE A 84 -2.90 -6.82 3.34
C ILE A 84 -3.11 -8.27 2.91
N VAL A 85 -3.91 -8.53 1.88
CA VAL A 85 -4.29 -9.91 1.51
C VAL A 85 -3.07 -10.76 1.13
N THR A 86 -2.33 -10.34 0.11
CA THR A 86 -1.20 -11.14 -0.43
C THR A 86 0.12 -10.36 -0.50
N GLY A 87 0.05 -9.02 -0.49
CA GLY A 87 1.21 -8.13 -0.58
C GLY A 87 1.69 -7.92 -2.02
N GLY A 88 2.56 -6.93 -2.23
CA GLY A 88 3.05 -6.57 -3.56
C GLY A 88 4.23 -7.35 -4.10
N THR A 89 4.22 -7.55 -5.41
CA THR A 89 5.32 -8.09 -6.22
C THR A 89 6.41 -7.04 -6.46
N ASP A 90 6.04 -5.78 -6.67
CA ASP A 90 7.00 -4.71 -7.01
C ASP A 90 7.35 -3.84 -5.80
N THR A 91 6.40 -3.64 -4.90
CA THR A 91 6.59 -2.86 -3.68
C THR A 91 6.71 -3.79 -2.47
N LYS A 92 7.43 -3.38 -1.43
CA LYS A 92 7.79 -4.20 -0.24
C LYS A 92 7.45 -3.54 1.08
N LYS A 93 7.27 -2.21 1.07
CA LYS A 93 7.06 -1.43 2.28
C LYS A 93 6.03 -0.33 2.04
N LEU A 94 5.41 0.10 3.13
CA LEU A 94 4.60 1.30 3.20
C LEU A 94 5.35 2.34 4.03
N GLN A 95 5.58 3.52 3.47
CA GLN A 95 6.02 4.68 4.24
C GLN A 95 4.78 5.43 4.70
N ILE A 96 4.62 5.61 6.01
CA ILE A 96 3.45 6.31 6.54
C ILE A 96 3.70 7.81 6.59
N LEU A 97 2.70 8.60 6.20
CA LEU A 97 2.74 10.05 6.17
C LEU A 97 1.68 10.65 7.10
N ARG A 98 2.00 11.81 7.66
CA ARG A 98 1.06 12.73 8.30
C ARG A 98 0.92 13.94 7.39
N ASN A 99 -0.25 14.11 6.80
CA ASN A 99 -0.45 15.00 5.66
C ASN A 99 0.51 14.60 4.55
N ASN A 100 1.39 15.50 4.10
CA ASN A 100 2.42 15.20 3.10
C ASN A 100 3.83 15.01 3.69
N GLN A 101 3.94 14.80 5.01
CA GLN A 101 5.23 14.65 5.68
C GLN A 101 5.46 13.21 6.13
N PRO A 102 6.57 12.57 5.72
CA PRO A 102 6.92 11.24 6.19
C PRO A 102 7.08 11.20 7.70
N THR A 103 6.58 10.13 8.31
CA THR A 103 6.75 9.86 9.75
C THR A 103 8.12 9.29 10.09
N GLY A 104 8.84 8.78 9.09
CA GLY A 104 10.07 7.99 9.25
C GLY A 104 9.78 6.49 9.42
N ASP A 105 8.52 6.11 9.67
CA ASP A 105 8.11 4.72 9.82
C ASP A 105 7.93 4.04 8.47
N PHE A 106 8.63 2.91 8.29
CA PHE A 106 8.48 2.01 7.15
C PHE A 106 7.94 0.67 7.62
N ILE A 107 6.76 0.31 7.14
CA ILE A 107 6.08 -0.94 7.47
C ILE A 107 6.27 -1.93 6.34
N ARG A 108 6.92 -3.06 6.60
CA ARG A 108 7.10 -4.12 5.60
C ARG A 108 5.80 -4.90 5.44
N HIS A 109 5.22 -4.95 4.25
CA HIS A 109 3.90 -5.57 4.08
C HIS A 109 3.90 -7.08 4.36
N THR A 110 5.02 -7.79 4.15
CA THR A 110 5.11 -9.25 4.34
C THR A 110 4.89 -9.69 5.80
N THR A 111 5.14 -8.80 6.77
CA THR A 111 4.85 -9.06 8.20
C THR A 111 3.45 -8.61 8.62
N HIS A 112 2.68 -8.10 7.66
CA HIS A 112 1.37 -7.50 7.81
C HIS A 112 0.36 -8.12 6.83
N LEU A 113 0.59 -9.37 6.40
CA LEU A 113 -0.37 -10.09 5.57
C LEU A 113 -1.49 -10.69 6.41
N THR A 114 -2.70 -10.83 5.85
CA THR A 114 -3.84 -11.46 6.54
C THR A 114 -3.57 -12.91 6.95
N SER A 115 -2.65 -13.58 6.26
CA SER A 115 -2.17 -14.93 6.57
C SER A 115 -1.21 -15.00 7.77
N VAL A 116 -0.68 -13.86 8.22
CA VAL A 116 0.22 -13.80 9.38
C VAL A 116 -0.62 -13.77 10.66
N ALA A 117 -0.55 -14.85 11.44
CA ALA A 117 -1.34 -15.00 12.66
C ALA A 117 -0.99 -13.96 13.75
N LEU A 118 0.29 -13.57 13.83
CA LEU A 118 0.80 -12.59 14.80
C LEU A 118 1.60 -11.53 14.06
N ARG A 119 0.93 -10.43 13.72
CA ARG A 119 1.55 -9.29 13.03
C ARG A 119 2.28 -8.41 14.03
N SER A 120 3.39 -7.81 13.59
CA SER A 120 4.15 -6.87 14.41
C SER A 120 3.25 -5.73 14.86
N PRO A 121 3.26 -5.33 16.15
CA PRO A 121 2.40 -4.26 16.61
C PRO A 121 2.80 -2.92 15.99
N ILE A 122 1.81 -2.15 15.53
CA ILE A 122 2.02 -0.76 15.10
C ILE A 122 1.49 0.14 16.21
N ARG A 123 2.21 1.23 16.50
CA ARG A 123 1.82 2.23 17.51
C ARG A 123 2.09 3.63 17.00
N LEU A 124 1.41 4.01 15.92
CA LEU A 124 1.63 5.28 15.26
C LEU A 124 0.47 6.25 15.52
N GLY A 125 0.76 7.35 16.21
CA GLY A 125 -0.24 8.35 16.60
C GLY A 125 -0.52 9.39 15.51
N PHE A 126 -1.78 9.81 15.43
CA PHE A 126 -2.29 10.87 14.57
C PHE A 126 -3.18 11.81 15.38
N VAL A 127 -2.97 13.12 15.24
CA VAL A 127 -3.85 14.12 15.85
C VAL A 127 -5.10 14.30 15.00
N ARG A 128 -6.21 14.67 15.62
CA ARG A 128 -7.46 15.00 14.92
C ARG A 128 -7.21 15.96 13.75
N GLY A 129 -7.83 15.67 12.61
CA GLY A 129 -7.71 16.45 11.38
C GLY A 129 -6.46 16.15 10.56
N THR A 130 -5.55 15.30 11.04
CA THR A 130 -4.42 14.83 10.22
C THR A 130 -4.94 13.98 9.07
N GLU A 131 -4.47 14.24 7.86
CA GLU A 131 -4.63 13.32 6.74
C GLU A 131 -3.61 12.19 6.88
N VAL A 132 -4.10 10.98 7.09
CA VAL A 132 -3.27 9.77 7.07
C VAL A 132 -3.08 9.36 5.61
N ARG A 133 -1.84 9.23 5.18
CA ARG A 133 -1.48 8.78 3.83
C ARG A 133 -0.39 7.72 3.93
N ALA A 134 -0.24 6.90 2.90
CA ALA A 134 0.83 5.91 2.82
C ALA A 134 1.38 5.83 1.40
N ILE A 135 2.70 5.85 1.26
CA ILE A 135 3.38 5.68 -0.03
C ILE A 135 3.93 4.25 -0.13
N GLN A 136 3.74 3.62 -1.27
CA GLN A 136 4.26 2.29 -1.58
C GLN A 136 5.73 2.39 -2.00
N LYS A 137 6.60 1.55 -1.44
CA LYS A 137 8.06 1.61 -1.67
C LYS A 137 8.59 0.23 -2.05
N ALA A 138 9.52 0.19 -3.00
CA ALA A 138 10.27 -1.01 -3.39
C ALA A 138 11.14 -1.58 -2.25
#